data_AF-A0A819YGS4-F1
#
_entry.id   AF-A0A819YGS4-F1
#
_cell.length_a   1.000
_cell.length_b   1.000
_cell.length_c   1.000
_cell.angle_alpha   90.00
_cell.angle_beta   90.00
_cell.angle_gamma   90.00
#
_symmetry.space_group_name_H-M   'P 1'
#
loop_
_entity.id
_entity.type
_entity.pdbx_description
1 polymer ?
#
loop_
_entity_poly.entity_id
_entity_poly.type
_entity_poly.pdbx_seq_one_letter_code
_entity_poly.pdbx_strand_id
1 'polypeptide(L)'
;MAFKRCLSASPLSSSEHINNDTTVRTQLKKSSNSGICRVCGDVARIINYGALSCQSCKTFFRRNGLRPQSVRPCSFNTHCEINMQTRHTCATCRLAKCFMMGMSPDLIRKEDLKIRKGSSSKSSNVEQVIPKQITVSTKL
;
A
#
# COMPACT_ATOMS: atom_id res chain seq x y z
N MET A 1 -41.37 -36.41 32.15
CA MET A 1 -41.99 -35.30 32.92
C MET A 1 -40.90 -34.29 33.28
N ALA A 2 -41.20 -32.98 33.30
CA ALA A 2 -40.34 -31.83 33.70
C ALA A 2 -38.97 -31.72 32.96
N PHE A 3 -38.61 -30.70 32.16
CA PHE A 3 -38.88 -29.25 32.16
C PHE A 3 -38.45 -28.47 33.42
N LYS A 4 -37.20 -27.97 33.42
CA LYS A 4 -36.71 -26.76 34.12
C LYS A 4 -35.60 -26.12 33.25
N ARG A 5 -35.95 -25.24 32.29
CA ARG A 5 -36.17 -23.77 32.37
C ARG A 5 -34.86 -22.95 32.44
N CYS A 6 -34.55 -22.25 31.36
CA CYS A 6 -33.61 -21.12 31.32
C CYS A 6 -34.24 -19.85 31.91
N LEU A 7 -33.47 -19.12 32.73
CA LEU A 7 -33.56 -17.72 33.18
C LEU A 7 -32.16 -17.41 33.79
N SER A 8 -31.59 -16.20 33.88
CA SER A 8 -31.86 -14.84 33.37
C SER A 8 -30.67 -13.95 33.82
N ALA A 9 -30.18 -12.91 33.14
CA ALA A 9 -30.53 -12.26 31.86
C ALA A 9 -29.28 -11.52 31.27
N SER A 10 -29.38 -11.00 30.05
CA SER A 10 -28.39 -10.08 29.46
C SER A 10 -28.64 -8.64 29.91
N PRO A 11 -27.60 -7.82 30.19
CA PRO A 11 -27.71 -6.36 30.15
C PRO A 11 -27.32 -5.85 28.76
N LEU A 12 -28.31 -5.55 27.93
CA LEU A 12 -28.19 -4.41 27.01
C LEU A 12 -28.61 -3.17 27.78
N SER A 13 -27.76 -2.15 27.84
CA SER A 13 -28.20 -0.77 28.07
C SER A 13 -27.55 0.13 27.04
N SER A 14 -28.34 0.51 26.05
CA SER A 14 -28.01 1.53 25.05
C SER A 14 -27.69 2.87 25.72
N SER A 15 -26.75 3.63 25.16
CA SER A 15 -26.85 5.08 24.99
C SER A 15 -25.74 5.55 24.05
N GLU A 16 -26.13 6.12 22.92
CA GLU A 16 -25.22 6.68 21.92
C GLU A 16 -24.74 8.06 22.34
N HIS A 17 -23.45 8.35 22.16
CA HIS A 17 -22.99 9.72 21.95
C HIS A 17 -21.88 9.72 20.88
N ILE A 18 -22.29 9.96 19.63
CA ILE A 18 -21.37 10.19 18.51
C ILE A 18 -20.92 11.66 18.57
N ASN A 19 -19.80 11.92 19.23
CA ASN A 19 -19.10 13.20 19.08
C ASN A 19 -18.17 13.11 17.86
N ASN A 20 -18.69 13.51 16.71
CA ASN A 20 -17.94 13.64 15.48
C ASN A 20 -17.16 14.95 15.47
N ASP A 21 -15.91 14.94 15.93
CA ASP A 21 -14.97 16.04 15.67
C ASP A 21 -13.54 15.56 15.33
N THR A 22 -13.18 15.83 14.07
CA THR A 22 -11.87 16.30 13.61
C THR A 22 -10.60 15.94 14.42
N THR A 23 -10.10 14.70 14.30
CA THR A 23 -8.68 14.45 13.90
C THR A 23 -8.34 12.96 13.76
N VAL A 24 -8.22 12.47 12.52
CA VAL A 24 -7.50 11.21 12.22
C VAL A 24 -5.99 11.47 12.29
N ARG A 25 -5.47 11.69 13.50
CA ARG A 25 -4.05 11.97 13.74
C ARG A 25 -3.50 11.43 15.06
N THR A 26 -3.97 10.26 15.47
CA THR A 26 -3.49 9.59 16.69
C THR A 26 -2.31 8.66 16.42
N GLN A 27 -1.11 9.27 16.47
CA GLN A 27 0.02 8.76 17.27
C GLN A 27 0.52 7.33 16.94
N LEU A 28 1.40 7.23 15.94
CA LEU A 28 2.37 6.13 15.87
C LEU A 28 3.29 6.21 17.11
N LYS A 29 3.03 5.36 18.12
CA LYS A 29 3.83 5.28 19.36
C LYS A 29 5.32 5.21 19.03
N LYS A 30 6.11 6.12 19.61
CA LYS A 30 7.55 6.28 19.34
C LYS A 30 8.40 5.26 20.12
N SER A 31 8.26 3.97 19.80
CA SER A 31 9.07 2.87 20.35
C SER A 31 10.12 2.42 19.33
N SER A 32 11.31 3.06 19.31
CA SER A 32 12.50 2.63 18.53
C SER A 32 12.18 2.00 17.15
N ASN A 33 11.37 2.69 16.33
CA ASN A 33 10.60 2.08 15.23
C ASN A 33 11.45 1.78 13.97
N SER A 34 12.27 0.73 14.01
CA SER A 34 12.69 0.02 12.80
C SER A 34 11.77 -1.18 12.55
N GLY A 35 10.98 -1.13 11.49
CA GLY A 35 10.19 -2.26 11.01
C GLY A 35 10.73 -2.83 9.70
N ILE A 36 9.98 -3.76 9.11
CA ILE A 36 10.37 -4.47 7.90
C ILE A 36 9.62 -3.94 6.67
N CYS A 37 10.32 -3.75 5.56
CA CYS A 37 9.76 -3.31 4.29
C CYS A 37 8.83 -4.40 3.72
N ARG A 38 7.52 -4.12 3.67
CA ARG A 38 6.50 -5.07 3.19
C ARG A 38 6.75 -5.59 1.76
N VAL A 39 7.50 -4.84 0.95
CA VAL A 39 7.84 -5.22 -0.44
C VAL A 39 9.01 -6.20 -0.51
N CYS A 40 10.10 -5.99 0.25
CA CYS A 40 11.37 -6.72 0.02
C CYS A 40 12.14 -7.17 1.28
N GLY A 41 11.57 -7.07 2.48
CA GLY A 41 12.22 -7.54 3.72
C GLY A 41 13.33 -6.65 4.29
N ASP A 42 13.85 -5.70 3.51
CA ASP A 42 14.85 -4.71 3.96
C ASP A 42 14.31 -3.78 5.07
N VAL A 43 15.19 -3.15 5.85
CA VAL A 43 14.81 -2.30 6.99
C VAL A 43 14.03 -1.06 6.52
N ALA A 44 12.92 -0.77 7.20
CA ALA A 44 12.04 0.36 6.94
C ALA A 44 11.80 1.17 8.22
N ARG A 45 12.03 2.48 8.15
CA ARG A 45 11.86 3.41 9.29
C ARG A 45 10.52 4.15 9.27
N ILE A 46 9.91 4.30 8.09
CA ILE A 46 8.70 5.10 7.88
C ILE A 46 7.80 4.51 6.78
N ILE A 47 6.53 4.90 6.82
CA ILE A 47 5.56 4.67 5.75
C ILE A 47 5.90 5.61 4.57
N ASN A 48 5.97 5.08 3.35
CA ASN A 48 6.08 5.87 2.12
C ASN A 48 4.95 5.48 1.18
N TYR A 49 4.25 6.48 0.61
CA TYR A 49 3.18 6.27 -0.37
C TYR A 49 2.09 5.28 0.09
N GLY A 50 1.84 5.15 1.40
CA GLY A 50 0.81 4.25 1.97
C GLY A 50 1.34 2.98 2.65
N ALA A 51 2.57 2.54 2.38
CA ALA A 51 3.13 1.30 2.95
C ALA A 51 4.46 1.50 3.70
N LEU A 52 4.70 0.71 4.76
CA LEU A 52 6.00 0.65 5.44
C LEU A 52 7.05 0.05 4.49
N SER A 53 8.03 0.87 4.08
CA SER A 53 8.95 0.52 2.99
C SER A 53 10.35 1.10 3.15
N CYS A 54 11.36 0.38 2.66
CA CYS A 54 12.75 0.85 2.63
C CYS A 54 12.99 1.91 1.53
N GLN A 55 14.13 2.60 1.62
CA GLN A 55 14.49 3.71 0.72
C GLN A 55 14.59 3.29 -0.76
N SER A 56 15.00 2.06 -1.04
CA SER A 56 15.07 1.54 -2.41
C SER A 56 13.66 1.34 -3.00
N CYS A 57 12.71 0.82 -2.23
CA CYS A 57 11.31 0.64 -2.65
C CYS A 57 10.58 1.97 -2.80
N LYS A 58 10.80 2.93 -1.88
CA LYS A 58 10.33 4.32 -2.04
C LYS A 58 10.75 4.91 -3.39
N THR A 59 12.06 4.88 -3.67
CA THR A 59 12.63 5.49 -4.89
C THR A 59 12.22 4.75 -6.15
N PHE A 60 12.11 3.42 -6.08
CA PHE A 60 11.59 2.59 -7.16
C PHE A 60 10.13 2.94 -7.48
N PHE A 61 9.27 3.01 -6.47
CA PHE A 61 7.85 3.30 -6.65
C PHE A 61 7.63 4.70 -7.22
N ARG A 62 8.29 5.74 -6.68
CA ARG A 62 8.24 7.11 -7.22
C ARG A 62 8.61 7.22 -8.71
N ARG A 63 9.44 6.30 -9.24
CA ARG A 63 9.88 6.30 -10.65
C ARG A 63 8.98 5.47 -11.59
N ASN A 64 8.18 4.54 -11.05
CA ASN A 64 7.44 3.55 -11.84
C ASN A 64 5.93 3.47 -11.53
N GLY A 65 5.45 3.97 -10.38
CA GLY A 65 4.05 3.89 -9.96
C GLY A 65 3.07 4.65 -10.85
N LEU A 66 3.54 5.65 -11.59
CA LEU A 66 2.77 6.40 -12.59
C LEU A 66 2.98 5.87 -14.03
N ARG A 67 3.70 4.75 -14.22
CA ARG A 67 3.95 4.17 -15.54
C ARG A 67 2.98 3.02 -15.81
N PRO A 68 2.48 2.86 -17.04
CA PRO A 68 1.77 1.65 -17.43
C PRO A 68 2.64 0.41 -17.17
N GLN A 69 2.05 -0.63 -16.58
CA GLN A 69 2.78 -1.83 -16.17
C GLN A 69 3.35 -2.62 -17.37
N SER A 70 2.80 -2.41 -18.57
CA SER A 70 3.27 -2.95 -19.85
C SER A 70 4.66 -2.45 -20.30
N VAL A 71 5.16 -1.32 -19.75
CA VAL A 71 6.44 -0.71 -20.18
C VAL A 71 7.67 -1.59 -19.87
N ARG A 72 7.53 -2.56 -18.95
CA ARG A 72 8.43 -3.72 -18.88
C ARG A 72 7.62 -4.98 -18.59
N PRO A 73 7.54 -5.97 -19.50
CA PRO A 73 7.03 -7.28 -19.16
C PRO A 73 7.97 -8.02 -18.18
N CYS A 74 7.44 -9.02 -17.48
CA CYS A 74 8.24 -9.96 -16.73
C CYS A 74 8.93 -10.94 -17.70
N SER A 75 10.21 -11.24 -17.50
CA SER A 75 10.95 -12.26 -18.28
C SER A 75 10.74 -13.70 -17.77
N PHE A 76 9.85 -13.88 -16.80
CA PHE A 76 9.55 -15.15 -16.13
C PHE A 76 8.02 -15.34 -16.07
N ASN A 77 7.52 -16.11 -15.10
CA ASN A 77 6.10 -16.46 -14.93
C ASN A 77 5.24 -15.41 -14.20
N THR A 78 5.62 -14.12 -14.20
CA THR A 78 4.98 -13.02 -13.41
C THR A 78 4.91 -13.20 -11.88
N HIS A 79 5.47 -14.29 -11.33
CA HIS A 79 5.46 -14.61 -9.89
C HIS A 79 6.86 -14.58 -9.26
N CYS A 80 7.72 -13.65 -9.70
CA CYS A 80 9.07 -13.53 -9.15
C CYS A 80 9.02 -13.18 -7.65
N GLU A 81 9.73 -13.95 -6.83
CA GLU A 81 9.94 -13.62 -5.42
C GLU A 81 10.71 -12.29 -5.30
N ILE A 82 10.27 -11.41 -4.39
CA ILE A 82 10.88 -10.10 -4.15
C ILE A 82 11.34 -10.03 -2.69
N ASN A 83 12.65 -10.22 -2.50
CA ASN A 83 13.38 -10.08 -1.24
C ASN A 83 14.54 -9.06 -1.40
N MET A 84 15.44 -8.94 -0.42
CA MET A 84 16.50 -7.92 -0.45
C MET A 84 17.48 -8.11 -1.61
N GLN A 85 17.73 -9.36 -1.98
CA GLN A 85 18.63 -9.81 -3.03
C GLN A 85 17.96 -9.73 -4.42
N THR A 86 16.74 -10.27 -4.56
CA THR A 86 16.05 -10.46 -5.85
C THR A 86 15.25 -9.24 -6.33
N ARG A 87 15.02 -8.22 -5.49
CA ARG A 87 14.25 -7.00 -5.85
C ARG A 87 14.80 -6.19 -7.03
N HIS A 88 15.97 -6.54 -7.57
CA HIS A 88 16.54 -5.89 -8.75
C HIS A 88 16.27 -6.69 -10.04
N THR A 89 15.94 -7.98 -9.93
CA THR A 89 15.78 -8.93 -11.05
C THR A 89 14.53 -8.67 -11.88
N CYS A 90 13.39 -8.33 -11.26
CA CYS A 90 12.14 -8.06 -11.99
C CYS A 90 11.45 -6.78 -11.50
N ALA A 91 11.47 -5.74 -12.33
CA ALA A 91 10.75 -4.49 -12.06
C ALA A 91 9.23 -4.68 -12.04
N THR A 92 8.69 -5.52 -12.92
CA THR A 92 7.23 -5.75 -13.09
C THR A 92 6.62 -6.37 -11.84
N CYS A 93 7.21 -7.46 -11.34
CA CYS A 93 6.77 -8.14 -10.12
C CYS A 93 7.02 -7.29 -8.86
N ARG A 94 8.13 -6.53 -8.81
CA ARG A 94 8.37 -5.55 -7.73
C ARG A 94 7.30 -4.48 -7.69
N LEU A 95 6.89 -3.94 -8.83
CA LEU A 95 5.86 -2.91 -8.90
C LEU A 95 4.48 -3.48 -8.54
N ALA A 96 4.14 -4.68 -9.02
CA ALA A 96 2.95 -5.39 -8.59
C ALA A 96 2.90 -5.57 -7.06
N LYS A 97 4.01 -6.01 -6.45
CA LYS A 97 4.12 -6.16 -4.99
C LYS A 97 4.07 -4.82 -4.24
N CYS A 98 4.55 -3.72 -4.82
CA CYS A 98 4.35 -2.39 -4.24
C CYS A 98 2.86 -2.05 -4.11
N PHE A 99 2.08 -2.19 -5.19
CA PHE A 99 0.63 -1.94 -5.16
C PHE A 99 -0.09 -2.91 -4.20
N MET A 100 0.22 -4.21 -4.27
CA MET A 100 -0.36 -5.24 -3.39
C MET A 100 -0.09 -4.98 -1.89
N MET A 101 1.01 -4.32 -1.55
CA MET A 101 1.35 -3.94 -0.18
C MET A 101 0.79 -2.57 0.26
N GLY A 102 -0.05 -1.93 -0.57
CA GLY A 102 -0.72 -0.66 -0.26
C GLY A 102 0.06 0.59 -0.66
N MET A 103 1.03 0.51 -1.58
CA MET A 103 1.63 1.73 -2.14
C MET A 103 0.71 2.33 -3.22
N SER A 104 0.18 3.54 -3.00
CA SER A 104 -0.68 4.26 -3.96
C SER A 104 0.11 5.33 -4.74
N PRO A 105 -0.10 5.44 -6.07
CA PRO A 105 0.55 6.45 -6.89
C PRO A 105 -0.02 7.86 -6.66
N ASP A 106 -1.25 7.98 -6.15
CA ASP A 106 -1.94 9.24 -5.84
C ASP A 106 -1.23 10.02 -4.73
N LEU A 107 -0.44 9.31 -3.91
CA LEU A 107 0.38 9.87 -2.84
C LEU A 107 1.76 10.40 -3.34
N ILE A 108 2.05 10.32 -4.64
CA ILE A 108 3.25 10.89 -5.26
C ILE A 108 2.96 12.34 -5.65
N ARG A 109 3.58 13.32 -4.96
CA ARG A 109 3.28 14.74 -5.19
C ARG A 109 3.95 15.30 -6.44
N LYS A 110 3.46 16.43 -6.96
CA LYS A 110 4.05 17.09 -8.15
C LYS A 110 5.51 17.52 -7.93
N GLU A 111 5.94 17.82 -6.71
CA GLU A 111 7.36 18.08 -6.40
C GLU A 111 8.23 16.80 -6.45
N ASP A 112 7.71 15.64 -6.03
CA ASP A 112 8.42 14.36 -6.05
C ASP A 112 8.84 13.92 -7.47
N LEU A 113 8.15 14.43 -8.49
CA LEU A 113 8.38 14.14 -9.90
C LEU A 113 9.48 15.00 -10.54
N LYS A 114 9.85 16.14 -9.93
CA LYS A 114 10.77 17.14 -10.53
C LYS A 114 12.23 16.69 -10.67
N ILE A 115 12.59 15.47 -10.24
CA ILE A 115 13.96 14.94 -10.23
C ILE A 115 14.53 14.61 -11.65
N ARG A 116 13.86 15.03 -12.73
CA ARG A 116 14.39 15.01 -14.10
C ARG A 116 14.02 16.27 -14.89
N LYS A 117 14.80 17.34 -14.72
CA LYS A 117 14.97 18.37 -15.77
C LYS A 117 16.25 18.10 -16.56
N GLY A 118 16.14 17.19 -17.53
CA GLY A 118 16.99 17.15 -18.71
C GLY A 118 16.05 17.23 -19.92
N SER A 119 16.06 18.38 -20.59
CA SER A 119 15.46 18.69 -21.91
C SER A 119 14.40 17.72 -22.46
N SER A 120 13.11 18.08 -22.32
CA SER A 120 12.24 18.43 -23.46
C SER A 120 10.79 18.64 -23.02
N SER A 121 10.21 19.77 -23.45
CA SER A 121 8.81 20.11 -23.27
C SER A 121 7.92 19.33 -24.24
N LYS A 122 6.83 18.76 -23.72
CA LYS A 122 5.51 18.76 -24.38
C LYS A 122 4.43 18.43 -23.35
N SER A 123 3.44 19.31 -23.28
CA SER A 123 2.21 19.04 -22.52
C SER A 123 1.39 18.02 -23.29
N SER A 124 0.94 16.97 -22.62
CA SER A 124 -0.14 16.11 -23.10
C SER A 124 -1.05 15.80 -21.92
N ASN A 125 -2.35 16.02 -22.13
CA ASN A 125 -3.38 15.80 -21.13
C ASN A 125 -3.57 14.28 -21.00
N VAL A 126 -3.23 13.71 -19.85
CA VAL A 126 -3.31 12.26 -19.60
C VAL A 126 -4.45 12.00 -18.63
N GLU A 127 -5.65 11.94 -19.18
CA GLU A 127 -6.81 11.40 -18.48
C GLU A 127 -6.66 9.87 -18.44
N GLN A 128 -6.23 9.33 -17.30
CA GLN A 128 -6.01 7.90 -17.13
C GLN A 128 -6.71 7.35 -15.89
N VAL A 129 -7.99 7.01 -16.12
CA VAL A 129 -8.59 5.70 -15.83
C VAL A 129 -7.83 4.87 -14.79
N ILE A 130 -8.34 4.92 -13.55
CA ILE A 130 -7.98 4.01 -12.47
C ILE A 130 -8.45 2.59 -12.88
N PRO A 131 -7.55 1.58 -12.98
CA PRO A 131 -7.98 0.20 -13.17
C PRO A 131 -8.80 -0.25 -11.96
N LYS A 132 -10.04 -0.71 -12.19
CA LYS A 132 -10.91 -1.21 -11.12
C LYS A 132 -10.24 -2.40 -10.41
N GLN A 133 -10.50 -2.49 -9.11
CA GLN A 133 -9.81 -3.37 -8.17
C GLN A 133 -9.86 -4.84 -8.59
N ILE A 134 -8.71 -5.52 -8.56
CA ILE A 134 -8.66 -6.98 -8.63
C ILE A 134 -9.07 -7.51 -7.26
N THR A 135 -10.31 -7.99 -7.15
CA THR A 135 -10.79 -8.74 -5.99
C THR A 135 -10.05 -10.08 -5.94
N VAL A 136 -9.04 -10.18 -5.08
CA VAL A 136 -8.44 -11.47 -4.74
C VAL A 136 -9.47 -12.24 -3.91
N SER A 137 -10.16 -13.19 -4.53
CA SER A 137 -11.06 -14.09 -3.83
C SER A 137 -10.26 -14.95 -2.86
N THR A 138 -10.33 -14.62 -1.57
CA THR A 138 -9.98 -15.53 -0.48
C THR A 138 -10.89 -16.75 -0.60
N LYS A 139 -10.37 -17.86 -1.15
CA LYS A 139 -11.01 -19.16 -0.96
C LYS A 139 -10.63 -19.69 0.42
N LEU A 140 -11.64 -20.24 1.07
CA LEU A 140 -11.65 -20.81 2.41
C LEU A 140 -10.74 -22.05 2.49
#